data_AF-A0A536ZN63-F1
#
_entry.id   AF-A0A536ZN63-F1
#
_cell.length_a   1.000
_cell.length_b   1.000
_cell.length_c   1.000
_cell.angle_alpha   90.00
_cell.angle_beta   90.00
_cell.angle_gamma   90.00
#
_symmetry.space_group_name_H-M   'P 1'
#
loop_
_entity.id
_entity.type
_entity.pdbx_description
1 polymer ?
#
loop_
_entity_poly.entity_id
_entity_poly.type
_entity_poly.pdbx_seq_one_letter_code
_entity_poly.pdbx_strand_id
1 'polypeptide(L)'
;ELERPHPVLWLNADEVVVSRASVNAAATKITILPPADQFLGLAFEPALPAGKHRLTLVFEAPQVRNATRGIFTLQSGGAWYSMTQFEALSARRAYPCFDEPSFKVPWRLTLRVPRELVAVSNTPVVSETDGGSGMKAVRFAETRPLPSYLIAFAVGP
;
A
#
# COMPACT_ATOMS: atom_id res chain seq x y z
N GLU A 1 -11.14 -7.73 11.70
CA GLU A 1 -12.05 -7.26 12.76
C GLU A 1 -11.38 -7.55 14.08
N LEU A 2 -11.45 -6.65 15.06
CA LEU A 2 -10.83 -6.86 16.36
C LEU A 2 -11.81 -7.57 17.29
N GLU A 3 -11.42 -8.69 17.88
CA GLU A 3 -12.29 -9.45 18.81
C GLU A 3 -12.36 -8.83 20.22
N ARG A 4 -11.36 -8.00 20.56
CA ARG A 4 -11.22 -7.33 21.86
C ARG A 4 -10.52 -5.98 21.69
N PRO A 5 -10.47 -5.13 22.72
CA PRO A 5 -9.71 -3.90 22.65
C PRO A 5 -8.22 -4.16 22.38
N HIS A 6 -7.61 -3.40 21.46
CA HIS A 6 -6.18 -3.50 21.14
C HIS A 6 -5.49 -2.14 21.34
N PRO A 7 -4.50 -2.05 22.25
CA PRO A 7 -3.76 -0.82 22.49
C PRO A 7 -2.66 -0.59 21.44
N VAL A 8 -2.25 -1.62 20.70
CA VAL A 8 -1.17 -1.56 19.70
C VAL A 8 -1.52 -2.42 18.50
N LEU A 9 -1.16 -1.95 17.30
CA LEU A 9 -1.18 -2.69 16.04
C LEU A 9 0.23 -2.70 15.45
N TRP A 10 0.67 -3.87 14.99
CA TRP A 10 1.90 -4.03 14.23
C TRP A 10 1.55 -4.43 12.79
N LEU A 11 2.19 -3.76 11.83
CA LEU A 11 2.11 -4.08 10.40
C LEU A 11 3.53 -4.32 9.89
N ASN A 12 3.70 -5.21 8.91
CA ASN A 12 4.96 -5.30 8.19
C ASN A 12 5.17 -4.04 7.35
N ALA A 13 6.34 -3.44 7.48
CA ALA A 13 6.74 -2.25 6.74
C ALA A 13 8.26 -2.19 6.71
N ASP A 14 8.86 -2.06 5.53
CA ASP A 14 10.31 -2.00 5.36
C ASP A 14 10.66 -0.79 4.48
N GLU A 15 11.54 0.07 4.98
CA GLU A 15 11.89 1.36 4.34
C GLU A 15 10.70 2.32 4.08
N VAL A 16 9.53 2.08 4.70
CA VAL A 16 8.35 2.95 4.57
C VAL A 16 8.35 4.03 5.64
N VAL A 17 8.17 5.29 5.24
CA VAL A 17 8.09 6.44 6.15
C VAL A 17 6.64 6.90 6.25
N VAL A 18 6.02 6.73 7.41
CA VAL A 18 4.63 7.15 7.67
C VAL A 18 4.61 8.58 8.20
N SER A 19 3.96 9.48 7.47
CA SER A 19 3.80 10.90 7.86
C SER A 19 2.51 11.18 8.60
N ARG A 20 1.47 10.36 8.38
CA ARG A 20 0.17 10.48 9.06
C ARG A 20 -0.51 9.14 9.23
N ALA A 21 -1.13 8.94 10.39
CA ALA A 21 -2.05 7.84 10.64
C ALA A 21 -3.36 8.38 11.22
N SER A 22 -4.49 7.85 10.78
CA SER A 22 -5.80 8.12 11.37
C SER A 22 -6.68 6.89 11.37
N VAL A 23 -7.61 6.81 12.32
CA VAL A 23 -8.58 5.73 12.43
C VAL A 23 -9.98 6.31 12.56
N ASN A 24 -11.00 5.60 12.11
CA ASN A 24 -12.41 6.00 12.24
C ASN A 24 -12.95 5.83 13.69
N ALA A 25 -12.14 6.20 14.69
CA ALA A 25 -12.51 6.25 16.10
C ALA A 25 -12.08 7.62 16.63
N ALA A 26 -12.98 8.60 16.61
CA ALA A 26 -12.65 10.02 16.84
C ALA A 26 -12.02 10.31 18.21
N ALA A 27 -12.32 9.50 19.22
CA ALA A 27 -11.74 9.62 20.55
C ALA A 27 -10.34 8.98 20.67
N THR A 28 -9.91 8.17 19.70
CA THR A 28 -8.65 7.43 19.75
C THR A 28 -7.53 8.22 19.07
N LYS A 29 -6.55 8.64 19.86
CA LYS A 29 -5.28 9.16 19.36
C LYS A 29 -4.40 8.01 18.87
N ILE A 30 -3.69 8.22 17.76
CA ILE A 30 -2.67 7.30 17.25
C ILE A 30 -1.29 7.91 17.50
N THR A 31 -0.38 7.11 18.04
CA THR A 31 1.05 7.43 18.14
C THR A 31 1.83 6.40 17.33
N ILE A 32 2.66 6.87 16.41
CA ILE A 32 3.61 6.00 15.68
C ILE A 32 4.72 5.63 16.67
N LEU A 33 4.92 4.33 16.85
CA LEU A 33 5.95 3.81 17.76
C LEU A 33 7.35 3.96 17.14
N PRO A 34 8.42 3.92 17.97
CA PRO A 34 9.78 3.88 17.45
C PRO A 34 9.97 2.77 16.40
N PRO A 35 10.84 2.99 15.40
CA PRO A 35 11.09 2.01 14.35
C PRO A 35 11.44 0.63 14.91
N ALA A 36 10.86 -0.42 14.32
CA ALA A 36 11.19 -1.80 14.58
C ALA A 36 11.57 -2.47 13.24
N ASP A 37 12.47 -3.45 13.29
CA ASP A 37 12.97 -4.12 12.08
C ASP A 37 11.81 -4.70 11.26
N GLN A 38 11.61 -4.19 10.04
CA GLN A 38 10.52 -4.56 9.13
C GLN A 38 9.09 -4.44 9.72
N PHE A 39 8.88 -3.60 10.74
CA PHE A 39 7.57 -3.38 11.34
C PHE A 39 7.26 -1.90 11.59
N LEU A 40 6.00 -1.54 11.31
CA LEU A 40 5.36 -0.31 11.75
C LEU A 40 4.49 -0.60 12.98
N GLY A 41 4.82 0.03 14.10
CA GLY A 41 4.01 0.00 15.31
C GLY A 41 3.11 1.22 15.44
N LEU A 42 1.84 1.00 15.78
CA LEU A 42 0.85 2.05 16.02
C LEU A 42 0.23 1.83 17.40
N ALA A 43 0.42 2.76 18.32
CA ALA A 43 -0.24 2.76 19.62
C ALA A 43 -1.52 3.60 19.59
N PHE A 44 -2.55 3.14 20.31
CA PHE A 44 -3.88 3.72 20.35
C PHE A 44 -4.24 4.11 21.79
N GLU A 45 -4.65 5.36 21.98
CA GLU A 45 -5.07 5.87 23.29
C GLU A 45 -6.40 6.64 23.19
N PRO A 46 -7.50 6.15 23.80
CA PRO A 46 -7.64 4.83 24.41
C PRO A 46 -7.50 3.70 23.36
N ALA A 47 -7.31 2.46 23.83
CA ALA A 47 -7.21 1.29 22.97
C ALA A 47 -8.37 1.22 21.97
N LEU A 48 -8.08 0.78 20.74
CA LEU A 48 -9.13 0.57 19.75
C LEU A 48 -10.10 -0.50 20.26
N PRO A 49 -11.41 -0.23 20.35
CA PRO A 49 -12.37 -1.20 20.84
C PRO A 49 -12.52 -2.39 19.89
N ALA A 50 -13.19 -3.44 20.35
CA ALA A 50 -13.60 -4.54 19.47
C ALA A 50 -14.46 -4.03 18.30
N GLY A 51 -14.40 -4.72 17.16
CA GLY A 51 -15.17 -4.42 15.96
C GLY A 51 -14.32 -4.02 14.75
N LYS A 52 -14.98 -3.40 13.76
CA LYS A 52 -14.39 -3.03 12.47
C LYS A 52 -13.90 -1.59 12.49
N HIS A 53 -12.62 -1.44 12.15
CA HIS A 53 -11.96 -0.14 12.05
C HIS A 53 -11.34 0.05 10.66
N ARG A 54 -11.29 1.30 10.22
CA ARG A 54 -10.57 1.77 9.04
C ARG A 54 -9.38 2.57 9.51
N LEU A 55 -8.20 1.97 9.40
CA LEU A 55 -6.93 2.67 9.48
C LEU A 55 -6.63 3.33 8.13
N THR A 56 -6.17 4.57 8.15
CA THR A 56 -5.69 5.31 6.99
C THR A 56 -4.29 5.80 7.29
N LEU A 57 -3.35 5.43 6.41
CA LEU A 57 -1.96 5.82 6.51
C LEU A 57 -1.59 6.68 5.31
N VAL A 58 -0.85 7.76 5.56
CA VAL A 58 -0.15 8.54 4.53
C VAL A 58 1.33 8.25 4.72
N PHE A 59 1.98 7.80 3.66
CA PHE A 59 3.35 7.30 3.74
C PHE A 59 4.08 7.47 2.41
N GLU A 60 5.39 7.40 2.49
CA GLU A 60 6.32 7.32 1.37
C GLU A 60 7.03 5.97 1.40
N ALA A 61 7.28 5.40 0.22
CA ALA A 61 7.93 4.11 0.04
C ALA A 61 8.92 4.19 -1.13
N PRO A 62 10.04 3.45 -1.09
CA PRO A 62 11.06 3.53 -2.12
C PRO A 62 10.60 2.93 -3.44
N GLN A 63 10.94 3.63 -4.53
CA GLN A 63 10.93 3.09 -5.88
C GLN A 63 12.39 2.97 -6.36
N VAL A 64 12.86 1.74 -6.57
CA VAL A 64 14.29 1.49 -6.79
C VAL A 64 14.58 1.30 -8.28
N ARG A 65 15.56 2.05 -8.81
CA ARG A 65 15.97 1.94 -10.21
C ARG A 65 16.76 0.66 -10.46
N ASN A 66 16.47 -0.01 -11.58
CA ASN A 66 17.11 -1.24 -12.04
C ASN A 66 17.13 -2.37 -10.98
N ALA A 67 16.08 -2.48 -10.17
CA ALA A 67 15.91 -3.54 -9.20
C ALA A 67 14.97 -4.65 -9.72
N THR A 68 14.74 -5.67 -8.89
CA THR A 68 13.87 -6.82 -9.20
C THR A 68 12.88 -7.14 -8.07
N ARG A 69 12.73 -6.26 -7.08
CA ARG A 69 11.88 -6.46 -5.90
C ARG A 69 11.31 -5.15 -5.37
N GLY A 70 10.14 -5.21 -4.76
CA GLY A 70 9.38 -4.04 -4.33
C GLY A 70 8.77 -3.30 -5.52
N ILE A 71 8.66 -1.97 -5.41
CA ILE A 71 8.38 -1.11 -6.57
C ILE A 71 9.72 -0.74 -7.19
N PHE A 72 9.88 -0.97 -8.49
CA PHE A 72 11.14 -0.71 -9.17
C PHE A 72 10.93 -0.16 -10.57
N THR A 73 11.96 0.47 -11.12
CA THR A 73 11.97 0.90 -12.53
C THR A 73 12.99 0.12 -13.34
N LEU A 74 12.67 -0.13 -14.61
CA LEU A 74 13.58 -0.76 -15.57
C LEU A 74 13.35 -0.21 -16.98
N GLN A 75 14.35 -0.33 -17.84
CA GLN A 75 14.20 -0.01 -19.27
C GLN A 75 13.87 -1.23 -20.10
N SER A 76 12.92 -1.08 -21.01
CA SER A 76 12.61 -2.05 -22.06
C SER A 76 12.28 -1.31 -23.34
N GLY A 77 12.84 -1.73 -24.48
CA GLY A 77 12.58 -1.08 -25.77
C GLY A 77 12.89 0.42 -25.81
N GLY A 78 13.86 0.90 -25.02
CA GLY A 78 14.22 2.33 -24.94
C GLY A 78 13.33 3.18 -24.03
N ALA A 79 12.30 2.61 -23.41
CA ALA A 79 11.39 3.30 -22.51
C ALA A 79 11.55 2.84 -21.05
N TRP A 80 11.21 3.71 -20.10
CA TRP A 80 11.17 3.39 -18.68
C TRP A 80 9.79 2.85 -18.27
N TYR A 81 9.81 1.81 -17.45
CA TYR A 81 8.64 1.25 -16.80
C TYR A 81 8.82 1.28 -15.29
N SER A 82 7.74 1.50 -14.55
CA SER A 82 7.63 1.16 -13.14
C SER A 82 6.86 -0.15 -13.00
N MET A 83 7.35 -1.07 -12.19
CA MET A 83 6.76 -2.39 -12.00
C MET A 83 6.86 -2.83 -10.54
N THR A 84 6.11 -3.88 -10.19
CA THR A 84 6.15 -4.49 -8.87
C THR A 84 6.60 -5.95 -8.94
N GLN A 85 7.40 -6.37 -7.96
CA GLN A 85 7.68 -7.78 -7.68
C GLN A 85 7.69 -7.94 -6.16
N PHE A 86 6.64 -8.55 -5.62
CA PHE A 86 6.44 -8.61 -4.17
C PHE A 86 6.70 -9.98 -3.56
N GLU A 87 6.75 -11.05 -4.33
CA GLU A 87 7.04 -12.38 -3.78
C GLU A 87 8.52 -12.48 -3.34
N ALA A 88 8.83 -13.01 -2.15
CA ALA A 88 7.89 -13.49 -1.13
C ALA A 88 7.42 -12.42 -0.14
N LEU A 89 8.29 -11.47 0.23
CA LEU A 89 8.11 -10.54 1.36
C LEU A 89 8.41 -9.08 0.98
N SER A 90 8.22 -8.71 -0.27
CA SER A 90 8.54 -7.37 -0.79
C SER A 90 7.34 -6.44 -0.88
N ALA A 91 6.12 -6.88 -0.54
CA ALA A 91 4.95 -5.99 -0.47
C ALA A 91 5.11 -4.97 0.68
N ARG A 92 5.70 -5.37 1.81
CA ARG A 92 6.03 -4.47 2.94
C ARG A 92 6.97 -3.30 2.57
N ARG A 93 7.70 -3.40 1.44
CA ARG A 93 8.53 -2.31 0.91
C ARG A 93 7.74 -1.28 0.10
N ALA A 94 6.48 -1.59 -0.22
CA ALA A 94 5.59 -0.75 -1.02
C ALA A 94 4.49 -0.11 -0.16
N TYR A 95 3.98 -0.81 0.84
CA TYR A 95 2.94 -0.33 1.74
C TYR A 95 2.89 -1.12 3.07
N PRO A 96 2.54 -0.48 4.20
CA PRO A 96 2.36 -1.18 5.47
C PRO A 96 1.18 -2.14 5.41
N CYS A 97 1.38 -3.42 5.70
CA CYS A 97 0.32 -4.45 5.64
C CYS A 97 0.63 -5.68 6.51
N PHE A 98 -0.32 -6.61 6.61
CA PHE A 98 -0.04 -7.98 7.09
C PHE A 98 0.54 -8.79 5.93
N ASP A 99 1.88 -8.77 5.81
CA ASP A 99 2.60 -9.33 4.67
C ASP A 99 2.93 -10.81 4.90
N GLU A 100 1.87 -11.62 5.06
CA GLU A 100 1.96 -13.07 5.20
C GLU A 100 0.95 -13.79 4.28
N PRO A 101 1.29 -14.95 3.70
CA PRO A 101 0.44 -15.63 2.71
C PRO A 101 -0.98 -16.01 3.18
N SER A 102 -1.16 -16.20 4.48
CA SER A 102 -2.44 -16.55 5.12
C SER A 102 -3.42 -15.37 5.16
N PHE A 103 -2.91 -14.13 5.17
CA PHE A 103 -3.74 -12.91 5.25
C PHE A 103 -4.23 -12.50 3.86
N LYS A 104 -5.39 -13.05 3.47
CA LYS A 104 -6.04 -12.73 2.19
C LYS A 104 -7.16 -11.71 2.40
N VAL A 105 -7.07 -10.59 1.70
CA VAL A 105 -8.10 -9.53 1.72
C VAL A 105 -8.39 -9.05 0.29
N PRO A 106 -9.58 -8.51 0.01
CA PRO A 106 -9.83 -7.78 -1.24
C PRO A 106 -8.99 -6.51 -1.29
N TRP A 107 -8.44 -6.19 -2.46
CA TRP A 107 -7.63 -5.00 -2.68
C TRP A 107 -8.27 -4.07 -3.69
N ARG A 108 -8.17 -2.77 -3.43
CA ARG A 108 -8.61 -1.72 -4.35
C ARG A 108 -7.46 -0.77 -4.58
N LEU A 109 -6.96 -0.75 -5.81
CA LEU A 109 -5.83 0.07 -6.20
C LEU A 109 -6.29 1.31 -6.97
N THR A 110 -5.66 2.44 -6.66
CA THR A 110 -5.70 3.64 -7.49
C THR A 110 -4.26 4.07 -7.72
N LEU A 111 -3.87 4.26 -8.97
CA LEU A 111 -2.56 4.78 -9.35
C LEU A 111 -2.70 6.19 -9.91
N ARG A 112 -1.90 7.12 -9.40
CA ARG A 112 -1.76 8.45 -10.00
C ARG A 112 -0.49 8.50 -10.83
N VAL A 113 -0.64 8.58 -12.15
CA VAL A 113 0.45 8.44 -13.13
C VAL A 113 0.43 9.61 -14.13
N PRO A 114 1.54 9.93 -14.82
CA PRO A 114 1.53 10.88 -15.92
C PRO A 114 0.47 10.51 -16.98
N ARG A 115 -0.20 11.50 -17.56
CA ARG A 115 -1.37 11.31 -18.43
C ARG A 115 -1.08 10.45 -19.66
N GLU A 116 0.12 10.58 -20.19
CA GLU A 116 0.64 9.88 -21.36
C GLU A 116 0.97 8.42 -21.12
N LEU A 117 1.09 7.99 -19.85
CA LEU A 117 1.43 6.61 -19.51
C LEU A 117 0.18 5.74 -19.32
N VAL A 118 0.33 4.46 -19.63
CA VAL A 118 -0.62 3.41 -19.36
C VAL A 118 -0.32 2.82 -17.97
N ALA A 119 -1.38 2.56 -17.20
CA ALA A 119 -1.29 1.85 -15.93
C ALA A 119 -2.11 0.57 -16.00
N VAL A 120 -1.51 -0.56 -15.60
CA VAL A 120 -2.16 -1.87 -15.52
C VAL A 120 -2.01 -2.45 -14.13
N SER A 121 -2.97 -3.28 -13.72
CA SER A 121 -2.94 -3.99 -12.44
C SER A 121 -3.69 -5.33 -12.55
N ASN A 122 -3.90 -6.01 -11.43
CA ASN A 122 -4.55 -7.33 -11.35
C ASN A 122 -5.97 -7.35 -11.92
N THR A 123 -6.65 -6.20 -11.96
CA THR A 123 -8.06 -6.07 -12.32
C THR A 123 -8.26 -4.98 -13.38
N PRO A 124 -9.39 -4.99 -14.10
CA PRO A 124 -9.69 -3.96 -15.10
C PRO A 124 -9.81 -2.55 -14.49
N VAL A 125 -9.50 -1.54 -15.31
CA VAL A 125 -9.76 -0.13 -14.99
C VAL A 125 -11.27 0.11 -14.92
N VAL A 126 -11.72 0.78 -13.86
CA VAL A 126 -13.13 1.16 -13.66
C VAL A 126 -13.38 2.66 -13.82
N SER A 127 -12.35 3.49 -13.66
CA SER A 127 -12.44 4.93 -13.94
C SER A 127 -11.05 5.54 -14.14
N GLU A 128 -10.95 6.47 -15.08
CA GLU A 128 -9.83 7.40 -15.19
C GLU A 128 -10.33 8.82 -15.00
N THR A 129 -9.73 9.56 -14.09
CA THR A 129 -10.08 10.96 -13.82
C THR A 129 -8.83 11.85 -13.84
N ASP A 130 -9.03 13.16 -13.95
CA ASP A 130 -7.93 14.11 -13.78
C ASP A 130 -7.27 13.94 -12.40
N GLY A 131 -5.94 13.81 -12.37
CA GLY A 131 -5.13 13.71 -11.16
C GLY A 131 -4.45 15.03 -10.75
N GLY A 132 -4.65 16.09 -11.55
CA GLY A 132 -3.96 17.37 -11.44
C GLY A 132 -2.51 17.30 -11.92
N SER A 133 -1.92 18.47 -12.22
CA SER A 133 -0.48 18.60 -12.51
C SER A 133 0.06 17.66 -13.60
N GLY A 134 -0.69 17.49 -14.70
CA GLY A 134 -0.29 16.59 -15.80
C GLY A 134 -0.47 15.09 -15.52
N MET A 135 -1.09 14.73 -14.39
CA MET A 135 -1.35 13.34 -13.99
C MET A 135 -2.79 12.93 -14.27
N LYS A 136 -3.04 11.62 -14.32
CA LYS A 136 -4.35 10.99 -14.25
C LYS A 136 -4.42 10.03 -13.07
N ALA A 137 -5.59 9.90 -12.47
CA ALA A 137 -5.88 8.89 -11.46
C ALA A 137 -6.62 7.71 -12.11
N VAL A 138 -5.98 6.55 -12.15
CA VAL A 138 -6.51 5.30 -12.70
C VAL A 138 -6.96 4.43 -11.54
N ARG A 139 -8.27 4.17 -11.44
CA ARG A 139 -8.85 3.30 -10.42
C ARG A 139 -9.16 1.94 -11.04
N PHE A 140 -8.76 0.87 -10.35
CA PHE A 140 -9.03 -0.50 -10.76
C PHE A 140 -10.19 -1.11 -9.96
N ALA A 141 -10.81 -2.15 -10.53
CA ALA A 141 -11.85 -2.91 -9.83
C ALA A 141 -11.27 -3.60 -8.59
N GLU A 142 -12.11 -3.89 -7.61
CA GLU A 142 -11.68 -4.63 -6.42
C GLU A 142 -11.31 -6.07 -6.78
N THR A 143 -10.19 -6.57 -6.25
CA THR A 143 -9.76 -7.95 -6.46
C THR A 143 -10.64 -8.92 -5.66
N ARG A 144 -10.63 -10.21 -6.04
CA ARG A 144 -10.95 -11.28 -5.07
C ARG A 144 -9.95 -11.23 -3.90
N PRO A 145 -10.20 -11.89 -2.75
CA PRO A 145 -9.22 -11.96 -1.67
C PRO A 145 -7.87 -12.51 -2.15
N LEU A 146 -6.82 -11.70 -2.02
CA LEU A 146 -5.45 -12.04 -2.40
C LEU A 146 -4.49 -11.76 -1.23
N PRO A 147 -3.42 -12.55 -1.06
CA PRO A 147 -2.30 -12.16 -0.23
C PRO A 147 -1.57 -10.95 -0.84
N SER A 148 -0.92 -10.16 0.01
CA SER A 148 -0.18 -8.94 -0.34
C SER A 148 0.81 -9.13 -1.50
N TYR A 149 1.56 -10.24 -1.50
CA TYR A 149 2.61 -10.48 -2.50
C TYR A 149 2.08 -10.71 -3.93
N LEU A 150 0.78 -10.94 -4.11
CA LEU A 150 0.15 -11.09 -5.44
C LEU A 150 -0.36 -9.76 -6.01
N ILE A 151 -0.28 -8.66 -5.27
CA ILE A 151 -0.60 -7.34 -5.81
C ILE A 151 0.45 -6.96 -6.84
N ALA A 152 -0.02 -6.64 -8.03
CA ALA A 152 0.83 -6.31 -9.16
C ALA A 152 0.34 -5.04 -9.84
N PHE A 153 1.27 -4.18 -10.22
CA PHE A 153 1.01 -3.12 -11.18
C PHE A 153 2.23 -2.82 -12.05
N ALA A 154 1.97 -2.25 -13.22
CA ALA A 154 2.99 -1.67 -14.07
C ALA A 154 2.51 -0.34 -14.66
N VAL A 155 3.44 0.57 -14.87
CA VAL A 155 3.23 1.89 -15.48
C VAL A 155 4.32 2.14 -16.51
N GLY A 156 3.95 2.49 -17.73
CA GLY A 156 4.87 2.76 -18.83
C GLY A 156 4.12 3.29 -20.05
N PRO A 157 4.83 3.61 -21.15
CA PRO A 157 4.19 4.04 -22.39
C PRO A 157 3.36 2.93 -23.06
#